data_AF-A0A932WX32-F1
#
_entry.id   AF-A0A932WX32-F1
#
_cell.length_a   1.000
_cell.length_b   1.000
_cell.length_c   1.000
_cell.angle_alpha   90.00
_cell.angle_beta   90.00
_cell.angle_gamma   90.00
#
_symmetry.space_group_name_H-M   'P 1'
#
loop_
_entity.id
_entity.type
_entity.pdbx_description
1 polymer ?
#
loop_
_entity_poly.entity_id
_entity_poly.type
_entity_poly.pdbx_seq_one_letter_code
_entity_poly.pdbx_strand_id
1 'polypeptide(L)'
;MRKFILFVFLTIAAFTAFSQKVDLDRFSYKFRYTRLPDFPFPSNYTACDVMVHSTAGVRNAFPDEQVKTALPLEGWEMVDRNGNITLHVYMQDIFIESSVQKTRVEEQKDKDGKIIGRKYYYHTELLYNWDAHTSVTDNG
;
A
#
# COMPACT_ATOMS: atom_id res chain seq x y z
N MET A 1 17.99 61.13 -45.87
CA MET A 1 17.23 59.86 -46.01
C MET A 1 18.03 58.61 -45.60
N ARG A 2 19.31 58.44 -46.00
CA ARG A 2 20.14 57.28 -45.61
C ARG A 2 20.27 57.05 -44.09
N LYS A 3 20.41 58.12 -43.30
CA LYS A 3 20.50 58.05 -41.82
C LYS A 3 19.18 57.60 -41.16
N PHE A 4 18.04 57.96 -41.76
CA PHE A 4 16.71 57.59 -41.25
C PHE A 4 16.43 56.10 -41.50
N ILE A 5 16.77 55.60 -42.70
CA ILE A 5 16.67 54.17 -43.03
C ILE A 5 17.55 53.33 -42.09
N LEU A 6 18.76 53.82 -41.78
CA LEU A 6 19.68 53.13 -40.88
C LEU A 6 19.15 53.10 -39.44
N PHE A 7 18.48 54.16 -39.00
CA PHE A 7 17.83 54.21 -37.69
C PHE A 7 16.65 53.24 -37.59
N VAL A 8 15.82 53.15 -38.63
CA VAL A 8 14.70 52.20 -38.71
C VAL A 8 15.20 50.76 -38.74
N PHE A 9 16.30 50.48 -39.45
CA PHE A 9 16.86 49.13 -39.49
C PHE A 9 17.45 48.72 -38.13
N LEU A 10 18.07 49.67 -37.42
CA LEU A 10 18.63 49.43 -36.09
C LEU A 10 17.54 49.18 -35.04
N THR A 11 16.41 49.89 -35.11
CA THR A 11 15.30 49.66 -34.19
C THR A 11 14.65 48.29 -34.42
N ILE A 12 14.46 47.87 -35.67
CA ILE A 12 13.91 46.53 -35.98
C ILE A 12 14.84 45.42 -35.48
N ALA A 13 16.15 45.55 -35.66
CA ALA A 13 17.12 44.58 -35.16
C ALA A 13 17.09 44.47 -33.62
N ALA A 14 16.92 45.60 -32.92
CA ALA A 14 16.82 45.61 -31.45
C ALA A 14 15.59 44.86 -30.93
N PHE A 15 14.45 44.89 -31.63
CA PHE A 15 13.25 44.15 -31.22
C PHE A 15 13.40 42.62 -31.35
N THR A 16 14.16 42.14 -32.34
CA THR A 16 14.40 40.70 -32.51
C THR A 16 15.34 40.10 -31.46
N ALA A 17 16.19 40.91 -30.83
CA ALA A 17 17.14 40.46 -29.81
C ALA A 17 16.48 40.07 -28.47
N PHE A 18 15.22 40.43 -28.24
CA PHE A 18 14.47 40.08 -27.02
C PHE A 18 13.66 38.78 -27.13
N SER A 19 13.82 37.98 -28.19
CA SER A 19 13.19 36.66 -28.30
C SER A 19 13.95 35.64 -27.44
N GLN A 20 13.61 35.59 -26.15
CA GLN A 20 14.13 34.56 -25.25
C GLN A 20 13.35 33.25 -25.47
N LYS A 21 14.06 32.18 -25.81
CA LYS A 21 13.50 30.83 -25.84
C LYS A 21 13.18 30.43 -24.40
N VAL A 22 11.92 30.49 -24.02
CA VAL A 22 11.45 29.96 -22.73
C VAL A 22 11.40 28.45 -22.86
N ASP A 23 12.28 27.74 -22.15
CA ASP A 23 12.17 26.30 -21.99
C ASP A 23 11.07 26.05 -20.96
N LEU A 24 9.88 25.65 -21.42
CA LEU A 24 8.86 25.14 -20.52
C LEU A 24 9.34 23.75 -20.09
N ASP A 25 9.80 23.65 -18.84
CA ASP A 25 10.18 22.37 -18.23
C ASP A 25 9.12 21.32 -18.55
N ARG A 26 9.53 20.22 -19.20
CA ARG A 26 8.62 19.12 -19.55
C ARG A 26 8.18 18.41 -18.28
N PHE A 27 7.10 18.88 -17.67
CA PHE A 27 6.45 18.18 -16.59
C PHE A 27 5.80 16.90 -17.13
N SER A 28 6.35 15.74 -16.80
CA SER A 28 5.70 14.46 -17.03
C SER A 28 4.78 14.13 -15.86
N TYR A 29 3.47 14.20 -16.08
CA TYR A 29 2.48 13.73 -15.11
C TYR A 29 2.06 12.30 -15.44
N LYS A 30 2.04 11.43 -14.43
CA LYS A 30 1.42 10.10 -14.54
C LYS A 30 -0.07 10.25 -14.27
N PHE A 31 -0.89 10.18 -15.31
CA PHE A 31 -2.34 10.16 -15.17
C PHE A 31 -2.81 8.73 -14.97
N ARG A 32 -3.70 8.53 -13.98
CA ARG A 32 -4.47 7.29 -13.83
C ARG A 32 -5.92 7.64 -14.15
N TYR A 33 -6.40 7.16 -15.29
CA TYR A 33 -7.79 7.33 -15.67
C TYR A 33 -8.62 6.22 -15.01
N THR A 34 -9.58 6.63 -14.18
CA THR A 34 -10.60 5.71 -13.67
C THR A 34 -11.80 5.81 -14.59
N ARG A 35 -12.26 4.68 -15.15
CA ARG A 35 -13.50 4.65 -15.92
C ARG A 35 -14.66 4.82 -14.94
N LEU A 36 -15.45 5.86 -15.14
CA LEU A 36 -16.70 6.02 -14.42
C LEU A 36 -17.76 5.08 -15.00
N PRO A 37 -18.76 4.67 -14.20
CA PRO A 37 -19.90 3.94 -14.70
C PRO A 37 -20.59 4.67 -15.85
N ASP A 38 -21.05 3.93 -16.85
CA ASP A 38 -21.79 4.50 -17.99
C ASP A 38 -23.20 4.98 -17.56
N PHE A 39 -23.71 4.48 -16.44
CA PHE A 39 -25.01 4.84 -15.85
C PHE A 39 -24.88 5.19 -14.36
N PRO A 40 -25.70 6.12 -13.84
CA PRO A 40 -25.72 6.41 -12.42
C PRO A 40 -26.22 5.19 -11.64
N PHE A 41 -25.52 4.85 -10.57
CA PHE A 41 -25.98 3.82 -9.65
C PHE A 41 -27.28 4.25 -8.95
N PRO A 42 -28.18 3.30 -8.66
CA PRO A 42 -29.38 3.60 -7.88
C PRO A 42 -28.98 4.01 -6.45
N SER A 43 -29.83 4.80 -5.79
CA SER A 43 -29.51 5.39 -4.47
C SER A 43 -29.31 4.37 -3.35
N ASN A 44 -29.71 3.12 -3.55
CA ASN A 44 -29.55 2.00 -2.62
C ASN A 44 -28.31 1.13 -2.93
N TYR A 45 -27.44 1.56 -3.84
CA TYR A 45 -26.22 0.85 -4.19
C TYR A 45 -25.09 1.20 -3.19
N THR A 46 -25.25 0.75 -1.95
CA THR A 46 -24.33 1.07 -0.84
C THR A 46 -24.00 -0.14 0.02
N ALA A 47 -24.60 -1.30 -0.23
CA ALA A 47 -24.39 -2.50 0.56
C ALA A 47 -23.12 -3.24 0.12
N CYS A 48 -22.28 -3.63 1.07
CA CYS A 48 -21.08 -4.42 0.85
C CYS A 48 -21.12 -5.67 1.73
N ASP A 49 -20.92 -6.85 1.16
CA ASP A 49 -20.69 -8.07 1.93
C ASP A 49 -19.23 -8.54 1.82
N VAL A 50 -18.73 -9.19 2.87
CA VAL A 50 -17.33 -9.63 2.96
C VAL A 50 -17.28 -11.15 3.07
N MET A 51 -16.57 -11.77 2.13
CA MET A 51 -16.34 -13.22 2.10
C MET A 51 -14.88 -13.54 2.38
N VAL A 52 -14.62 -14.25 3.47
CA VAL A 52 -13.29 -14.66 3.88
C VAL A 52 -13.01 -16.09 3.42
N HIS A 53 -11.98 -16.23 2.59
CA HIS A 53 -11.46 -17.48 2.06
C HIS A 53 -10.13 -17.78 2.74
N SER A 54 -10.17 -18.66 3.73
CA SER A 54 -8.99 -19.05 4.51
C SER A 54 -9.01 -20.53 4.82
N THR A 55 -7.84 -21.08 5.14
CA THR A 55 -7.72 -22.45 5.63
C THR A 55 -8.21 -22.55 7.08
N ALA A 56 -8.51 -23.76 7.54
CA ALA A 56 -8.96 -23.96 8.92
C ALA A 56 -7.94 -23.50 9.98
N GLY A 57 -6.64 -23.66 9.70
CA GLY A 57 -5.57 -23.21 10.59
C GLY A 57 -5.54 -21.70 10.74
N VAL A 58 -5.61 -20.99 9.61
CA VAL A 58 -5.64 -19.52 9.57
C VAL A 58 -6.93 -18.98 10.18
N ARG A 59 -8.09 -19.60 9.89
CA ARG A 59 -9.39 -19.21 10.47
C ARG A 59 -9.44 -19.35 12.00
N ASN A 60 -8.72 -20.30 12.57
CA ASN A 60 -8.62 -20.42 14.03
C ASN A 60 -7.82 -19.27 14.66
N ALA A 61 -6.78 -18.78 13.98
CA ALA A 61 -6.00 -17.64 14.44
C ALA A 61 -6.66 -16.29 14.14
N PHE A 62 -7.38 -16.21 13.01
CA PHE A 62 -8.06 -15.04 12.50
C PHE A 62 -9.51 -15.41 12.15
N PRO A 63 -10.44 -15.38 13.11
CA PRO A 63 -11.84 -15.65 12.87
C PRO A 63 -12.44 -14.67 11.86
N ASP A 64 -13.34 -15.16 11.00
CA ASP A 64 -13.94 -14.38 9.91
C ASP A 64 -14.54 -13.04 10.40
N GLU A 65 -15.22 -13.03 11.56
CA GLU A 65 -15.80 -11.80 12.14
C GLU A 65 -14.77 -10.75 12.54
N GLN A 66 -13.59 -11.20 13.00
CA GLN A 66 -12.48 -10.29 13.30
C GLN A 66 -11.93 -9.69 12.01
N VAL A 67 -11.79 -10.50 10.97
CA VAL A 67 -11.32 -10.05 9.64
C VAL A 67 -12.29 -9.04 9.04
N LYS A 68 -13.60 -9.31 9.10
CA LYS A 68 -14.65 -8.39 8.62
C LYS A 68 -14.60 -7.04 9.36
N THR A 69 -14.46 -7.07 10.68
CA THR A 69 -14.40 -5.83 11.50
C THR A 69 -13.13 -5.02 11.20
N ALA A 70 -12.04 -5.67 10.81
CA ALA A 70 -10.78 -5.03 10.48
C ALA A 70 -10.76 -4.37 9.08
N LEU A 71 -11.81 -4.56 8.27
CA LEU A 71 -11.89 -4.05 6.90
C LEU A 71 -13.02 -3.02 6.75
N PRO A 72 -12.96 -1.86 7.42
CA PRO A 72 -13.95 -0.82 7.21
C PRO A 72 -13.84 -0.26 5.79
N LEU A 73 -14.97 -0.23 5.08
CA LEU A 73 -15.08 0.38 3.76
C LEU A 73 -15.93 1.64 3.90
N GLU A 74 -15.27 2.80 3.87
CA GLU A 74 -15.93 4.09 4.06
C GLU A 74 -16.99 4.34 2.99
N GLY A 75 -18.17 4.80 3.42
CA GLY A 75 -19.31 5.06 2.52
C GLY A 75 -20.13 3.82 2.13
N TRP A 76 -19.80 2.65 2.67
CA TRP A 76 -20.54 1.41 2.45
C TRP A 76 -21.21 0.91 3.73
N GLU A 77 -22.39 0.35 3.59
CA GLU A 77 -23.11 -0.37 4.63
C GLU A 77 -22.69 -1.84 4.58
N MET A 78 -22.05 -2.32 5.65
CA MET A 78 -21.64 -3.71 5.75
C MET A 78 -22.85 -4.60 6.04
N VAL A 79 -23.11 -5.56 5.16
CA VAL A 79 -24.21 -6.53 5.28
C VAL A 79 -23.66 -7.94 5.30
N ASP A 80 -24.38 -8.86 5.95
CA ASP A 80 -23.92 -10.25 6.06
C ASP A 80 -23.88 -10.98 4.71
N ARG A 81 -24.83 -10.67 3.82
CA ARG A 81 -25.01 -11.32 2.52
C ARG A 81 -25.71 -10.39 1.54
N ASN A 82 -25.56 -10.67 0.24
CA ASN A 82 -26.22 -9.98 -0.86
C ASN A 82 -25.89 -8.48 -0.89
N GLY A 83 -24.62 -8.12 -0.68
CA GLY A 83 -24.15 -6.78 -0.93
C GLY A 83 -24.24 -6.45 -2.42
N ASN A 84 -24.31 -5.17 -2.74
CA ASN A 84 -24.14 -4.68 -4.11
C ASN A 84 -22.74 -4.98 -4.63
N ILE A 85 -21.75 -4.97 -3.74
CA ILE A 85 -20.41 -5.49 -3.99
C ILE A 85 -20.07 -6.57 -2.96
N THR A 86 -19.23 -7.51 -3.36
CA THR A 86 -18.62 -8.48 -2.46
C THR A 86 -17.11 -8.27 -2.40
N LEU A 87 -16.58 -8.06 -1.19
CA LEU A 87 -15.15 -8.06 -0.92
C LEU A 87 -14.71 -9.49 -0.58
N HIS A 88 -13.90 -10.07 -1.46
CA HIS A 88 -13.28 -11.36 -1.23
C HIS A 88 -11.91 -11.16 -0.59
N VAL A 89 -11.72 -11.77 0.57
CA VAL A 89 -10.46 -11.74 1.32
C VAL A 89 -9.87 -13.13 1.29
N TYR A 90 -8.73 -13.29 0.63
CA TYR A 90 -8.02 -14.56 0.56
C TYR A 90 -6.85 -14.53 1.51
N MET A 91 -6.80 -15.48 2.43
CA MET A 91 -5.72 -15.64 3.40
C MET A 91 -5.14 -17.04 3.22
N GLN A 92 -3.94 -17.12 2.64
CA GLN A 92 -3.27 -18.39 2.44
C GLN A 92 -2.71 -18.94 3.76
N ASP A 93 -2.28 -20.20 3.73
CA ASP A 93 -1.57 -20.81 4.85
C ASP A 93 -0.25 -20.10 5.17
N ILE A 94 0.13 -20.14 6.45
CA ILE A 94 1.45 -19.70 6.90
C ILE A 94 2.42 -20.85 6.70
N PHE A 95 3.45 -20.62 5.89
CA PHE A 95 4.52 -21.57 5.65
C PHE A 95 5.75 -21.20 6.47
N ILE A 96 6.13 -22.05 7.43
CA ILE A 96 7.37 -21.88 8.19
C ILE A 96 8.52 -22.40 7.34
N GLU A 97 9.39 -21.51 6.89
CA GLU A 97 10.57 -21.84 6.09
C GLU A 97 11.70 -22.38 6.95
N SER A 98 11.90 -21.81 8.14
CA SER A 98 12.88 -22.32 9.10
C SER A 98 12.52 -21.94 10.53
N SER A 99 13.03 -22.72 11.47
CA SER A 99 12.89 -22.51 12.92
C SER A 99 14.23 -22.76 13.60
N VAL A 100 14.78 -21.74 14.26
CA VAL A 100 16.05 -21.83 14.98
C VAL A 100 15.82 -21.53 16.45
N GLN A 101 16.14 -22.50 17.31
CA GLN A 101 16.14 -22.28 18.75
C GLN A 101 17.50 -21.73 19.19
N LYS A 102 17.50 -20.54 19.79
CA LYS A 102 18.70 -19.88 20.31
C LYS A 102 18.70 -19.90 21.83
N THR A 103 19.84 -20.30 22.39
CA THR A 103 20.08 -20.30 23.84
C THR A 103 21.10 -19.22 24.17
N ARG A 104 20.77 -18.36 25.13
CA ARG A 104 21.69 -17.38 25.73
C ARG A 104 21.95 -17.80 27.18
N VAL A 105 23.22 -17.90 27.54
CA VAL A 105 23.63 -18.17 28.92
C VAL A 105 24.27 -16.92 29.51
N GLU A 106 23.71 -16.42 30.61
CA GLU A 106 24.34 -15.40 31.43
C GLU A 106 25.02 -16.07 32.61
N GLU A 107 26.34 -15.92 32.71
CA GLU A 107 27.10 -16.38 33.85
C GLU A 107 27.29 -15.24 34.84
N GLN A 108 26.85 -15.41 36.08
CA GLN A 108 27.25 -14.55 37.19
C GLN A 108 28.57 -15.05 37.75
N LYS A 109 29.54 -14.14 37.84
CA LYS A 109 30.86 -14.39 38.40
C LYS A 109 31.06 -13.57 39.67
N ASP A 110 31.80 -14.12 40.64
CA ASP A 110 32.24 -13.36 41.81
C ASP A 110 33.42 -12.44 41.48
N LYS A 111 33.93 -11.73 42.50
CA LYS A 111 35.07 -10.81 42.37
C LYS A 111 36.38 -11.51 42.00
N ASP A 112 36.48 -12.82 42.24
CA ASP A 112 37.63 -13.67 41.92
C ASP A 112 37.48 -14.36 40.55
N GLY A 113 36.41 -14.03 39.81
CA GLY A 113 36.13 -14.54 38.46
C GLY A 113 35.51 -15.94 38.44
N LYS A 114 35.17 -16.52 39.60
CA LYS A 114 34.54 -17.83 39.69
C LYS A 114 33.05 -17.72 39.38
N ILE A 115 32.55 -18.63 38.54
CA ILE A 115 31.13 -18.69 38.19
C ILE A 115 30.34 -19.12 39.43
N ILE A 116 29.49 -18.22 39.94
CA ILE A 116 28.62 -18.42 41.09
C ILE A 116 27.17 -18.71 40.69
N GLY A 117 26.79 -18.46 39.43
CA GLY A 117 25.46 -18.78 38.93
C GLY A 117 25.40 -18.76 37.40
N ARG A 118 24.46 -19.51 36.84
CA ARG A 118 24.14 -19.49 35.40
C ARG A 118 22.65 -19.28 35.21
N LYS A 119 22.28 -18.36 34.33
CA LYS A 119 20.90 -18.13 33.90
C LYS A 119 20.77 -18.44 32.41
N TYR A 120 19.87 -19.33 32.07
CA TYR A 120 19.62 -19.76 30.70
C TYR A 120 18.38 -19.03 30.17
N TYR A 121 18.48 -18.48 28.96
CA TYR A 121 17.38 -17.89 28.23
C TYR A 121 17.23 -18.63 26.91
N TYR A 122 15.99 -18.96 26.56
CA TYR A 122 15.65 -19.66 25.33
C TYR A 122 14.69 -18.80 24.53
N HIS A 123 14.95 -18.65 23.23
CA HIS A 123 14.00 -18.05 22.30
C HIS A 123 14.07 -18.81 20.97
N THR A 124 12.98 -18.74 20.21
CA THR A 124 12.88 -19.35 18.89
C THR A 124 12.71 -18.24 17.87
N GLU A 125 13.53 -18.28 16.83
CA GLU A 125 13.40 -17.42 15.66
C GLU A 125 12.75 -18.23 14.54
N LEU A 126 11.69 -17.68 13.95
CA LEU A 126 10.93 -18.29 12.85
C LEU A 126 11.07 -17.43 11.60
N LEU A 127 11.46 -18.04 10.49
CA LEU A 127 11.28 -17.46 9.17
C LEU A 127 10.01 -18.06 8.57
N TYR A 128 9.09 -17.21 8.14
CA TYR A 128 7.84 -17.65 7.55
C TYR A 128 7.47 -16.81 6.34
N ASN A 129 6.67 -17.42 5.46
CA ASN A 129 6.01 -16.77 4.34
C ASN A 129 4.50 -16.87 4.53
N TRP A 130 3.81 -15.76 4.27
CA TRP A 130 2.38 -15.67 4.35
C TRP A 130 1.86 -14.69 3.29
N ASP A 131 0.85 -15.11 2.54
CA ASP A 131 0.23 -14.32 1.49
C ASP A 131 -1.24 -14.07 1.81
N ALA A 132 -1.66 -12.83 1.62
CA ALA A 132 -3.05 -12.43 1.72
C ALA A 132 -3.35 -11.36 0.67
N HIS A 133 -4.48 -11.50 -0.01
CA HIS A 133 -4.90 -10.54 -1.02
C HIS A 133 -6.42 -10.35 -1.00
N THR A 134 -6.86 -9.24 -1.58
CA THR A 134 -8.28 -8.89 -1.68
C THR A 134 -8.69 -8.71 -3.14
N SER A 135 -9.93 -9.05 -3.45
CA SER A 135 -10.56 -8.73 -4.73
C SER A 135 -11.99 -8.27 -4.49
N VAL A 136 -12.49 -7.41 -5.37
CA VAL A 136 -13.86 -6.88 -5.28
C VAL A 136 -14.64 -7.38 -6.48
N THR A 137 -15.84 -7.87 -6.23
CA THR A 137 -16.80 -8.27 -7.25
C THR A 137 -18.02 -7.34 -7.17
N ASP A 138 -18.47 -6.86 -8.32
CA ASP A 138 -19.73 -6.15 -8.46
C ASP A 138 -20.85 -7.19 -8.72
N ASN A 139 -21.91 -7.14 -7.92
CA ASN A 139 -23.05 -8.06 -8.01
C ASN A 139 -24.24 -7.48 -8.78
N GLY A 140 -24.12 -6.24 -9.29
CA GLY A 140 -25.17 -5.46 -9.96
C GLY A 140 -25.17 -5.51 -11.48
#